data_AF-A0A1S0ZTW4-F1
#
_entry.id   AF-A0A1S0ZTW4-F1
#
_cell.length_a   1.000
_cell.length_b   1.000
_cell.length_c   1.000
_cell.angle_alpha   90.00
_cell.angle_beta   90.00
_cell.angle_gamma   90.00
#
_symmetry.space_group_name_H-M   'P 1'
#
loop_
_entity.id
_entity.type
_entity.pdbx_description
1 polymer ?
#
loop_
_entity_poly.entity_id
_entity_poly.type
_entity_poly.pdbx_seq_one_letter_code
_entity_poly.pdbx_strand_id
1 'polypeptide(L)'
;MVQEIEQWLRRHQVLTEPAYLGETSILLGQQFILSPYLVVYRIEAEEMIICELRRLTSGQPRPQQLFHLLGLLRGIFVHHPQLTCLKMLIITDVLDEKQSLLRRKLLRILTVMGATFSLLDGDSWTILSAEHLTQRRF
;
A
#
# COMPACT_ATOMS: atom_id res chain seq x y z
N MET A 1 -2.74 17.56 1.65
CA MET A 1 -2.08 16.24 1.48
C MET A 1 -2.82 15.27 0.56
N VAL A 2 -3.98 14.69 0.89
CA VAL A 2 -4.66 13.68 0.02
C VAL A 2 -4.86 14.20 -1.41
N GLN A 3 -5.43 15.40 -1.56
CA GLN A 3 -5.66 16.03 -2.87
C GLN A 3 -4.35 16.27 -3.67
N GLU A 4 -3.23 16.56 -2.99
CA GLU A 4 -1.94 16.75 -3.65
C GLU A 4 -1.40 15.43 -4.20
N ILE A 5 -1.57 14.34 -3.43
CA ILE A 5 -1.21 12.99 -3.85
C ILE A 5 -2.08 12.55 -5.04
N GLU A 6 -3.39 12.82 -5.01
CA GLU A 6 -4.30 12.54 -6.13
C GLU A 6 -3.89 13.31 -7.39
N GLN A 7 -3.53 14.59 -7.27
CA GLN A 7 -3.03 15.38 -8.39
C GLN A 7 -1.71 14.81 -8.93
N TRP A 8 -0.81 14.37 -8.05
CA TRP A 8 0.44 13.73 -8.44
C TRP A 8 0.19 12.41 -9.17
N LEU A 9 -0.69 11.55 -8.64
CA LEU A 9 -1.11 10.29 -9.26
C LEU A 9 -1.73 10.54 -10.65
N ARG A 10 -2.61 11.53 -10.78
CA ARG A 10 -3.22 11.91 -12.05
C ARG A 10 -2.16 12.34 -13.08
N ARG A 11 -1.14 13.10 -12.69
CA ARG A 11 -0.01 13.46 -13.58
C ARG A 11 0.79 12.23 -14.04
N HIS A 12 0.75 11.15 -13.27
CA HIS A 12 1.36 9.86 -13.59
C HIS A 12 0.36 8.88 -14.24
N GLN A 13 -0.77 9.38 -14.76
CA GLN A 13 -1.81 8.59 -15.43
C GLN A 13 -2.48 7.54 -14.54
N VAL A 14 -2.42 7.73 -13.22
CA VAL A 14 -3.11 6.92 -12.22
C VAL A 14 -4.31 7.71 -11.72
N LEU A 15 -5.52 7.24 -12.05
CA LEU A 15 -6.75 7.86 -11.58
C LEU A 15 -7.13 7.30 -10.21
N THR A 16 -7.66 8.18 -9.37
CA THR A 16 -8.19 7.84 -8.06
C THR A 16 -9.71 8.03 -8.02
N GLU A 17 -10.37 7.26 -7.17
CA GLU A 17 -11.78 7.42 -6.84
C GLU A 17 -12.02 7.06 -5.35
N PRO A 18 -13.11 7.54 -4.72
CA PRO A 18 -13.41 7.18 -3.34
C PRO A 18 -13.65 5.67 -3.17
N ALA A 19 -13.15 5.10 -2.09
CA ALA A 19 -13.35 3.70 -1.72
C ALA A 19 -14.24 3.59 -0.48
N TYR A 20 -15.28 2.76 -0.56
CA TYR A 20 -16.25 2.56 0.53
C TYR A 20 -16.21 1.13 1.05
N LEU A 21 -16.62 0.95 2.31
CA LEU A 21 -16.72 -0.37 2.92
C LEU A 21 -17.91 -1.13 2.34
N GLY A 22 -17.66 -2.09 1.43
CA GLY A 22 -18.72 -2.87 0.80
C GLY A 22 -19.73 -1.98 0.09
N GLU A 23 -21.03 -2.23 0.32
CA GLU A 23 -22.13 -1.41 -0.21
C GLU A 23 -22.57 -0.29 0.77
N THR A 24 -21.77 0.00 1.79
CA THR A 24 -22.09 1.04 2.78
C THR A 24 -21.61 2.42 2.33
N SER A 25 -22.09 3.47 3.00
CA SER A 25 -21.61 4.84 2.82
C SER A 25 -20.35 5.16 3.64
N ILE A 26 -19.73 4.16 4.28
CA ILE A 26 -18.55 4.37 5.13
C ILE A 26 -17.31 4.51 4.23
N LEU A 27 -16.75 5.71 4.17
CA LEU A 27 -15.55 6.01 3.39
C LEU A 27 -14.31 5.38 4.04
N LEU A 28 -13.63 4.50 3.30
CA LEU A 28 -12.35 3.90 3.72
C LEU A 28 -11.16 4.77 3.32
N GLY A 29 -11.26 5.48 2.20
CA GLY A 29 -10.18 6.31 1.66
C GLY A 29 -10.34 6.55 0.17
N GLN A 30 -9.22 6.65 -0.53
CA GLN A 30 -9.14 6.71 -1.98
C GLN A 30 -8.63 5.38 -2.51
N GLN A 31 -9.08 4.99 -3.70
CA GLN A 31 -8.52 3.85 -4.41
C GLN A 31 -7.92 4.27 -5.74
N PHE A 32 -6.91 3.52 -6.17
CA PHE A 32 -6.43 3.55 -7.54
C PHE A 32 -6.16 2.14 -8.03
N ILE A 33 -6.13 1.99 -9.35
CA ILE A 33 -5.71 0.76 -10.02
C ILE A 33 -4.37 0.99 -10.70
N LEU A 34 -3.37 0.23 -10.26
CA LEU A 34 -2.09 0.09 -10.94
C LEU A 34 -1.96 -1.37 -11.38
N SER A 35 -2.50 -1.67 -12.56
CA SER A 35 -2.76 -3.05 -13.00
C SER A 35 -1.54 -3.96 -12.81
N PRO A 36 -1.70 -5.12 -12.13
CA PRO A 36 -2.97 -5.76 -11.76
C PRO A 36 -3.44 -5.46 -10.33
N TYR A 37 -2.89 -4.45 -9.65
CA TYR A 37 -3.21 -4.14 -8.27
C TYR A 37 -4.30 -3.08 -8.15
N LEU A 38 -5.27 -3.35 -7.28
CA LEU A 38 -6.11 -2.34 -6.67
C LEU A 38 -5.52 -2.01 -5.30
N VAL A 39 -5.40 -0.72 -5.03
CA VAL A 39 -4.87 -0.19 -3.78
C VAL A 39 -5.89 0.77 -3.22
N VAL A 40 -6.39 0.49 -2.01
CA VAL A 40 -7.14 1.45 -1.21
C VAL A 40 -6.18 2.04 -0.19
N TYR A 41 -6.08 3.36 -0.15
CA TYR A 41 -5.23 4.09 0.76
C TYR A 41 -5.95 5.27 1.39
N ARG A 42 -5.48 5.70 2.55
CA ARG A 42 -5.87 6.97 3.17
C ARG A 42 -4.65 7.64 3.78
N ILE A 43 -4.79 8.93 4.05
CA ILE A 43 -3.77 9.70 4.76
C ILE A 43 -4.34 10.09 6.11
N GLU A 44 -3.63 9.72 7.17
CA GLU A 44 -3.92 10.15 8.53
C GLU A 44 -2.71 10.88 9.08
N ALA A 45 -2.88 12.14 9.49
CA ALA A 45 -1.78 13.05 9.81
C ALA A 45 -0.73 13.10 8.67
N GLU A 46 0.40 12.41 8.85
CA GLU A 46 1.55 12.36 7.94
C GLU A 46 1.85 10.93 7.48
N GLU A 47 0.90 10.02 7.66
CA GLU A 47 1.09 8.61 7.40
C GLU A 47 0.19 8.16 6.26
N MET A 48 0.77 7.43 5.30
CA MET A 48 -0.03 6.75 4.28
C MET A 48 -0.40 5.37 4.78
N ILE A 49 -1.70 5.11 4.92
CA ILE A 49 -2.23 3.81 5.33
C ILE A 49 -2.78 3.09 4.11
N ILE A 50 -2.27 1.90 3.81
CA ILE A 50 -2.85 0.98 2.83
C ILE A 50 -3.93 0.16 3.52
N CYS A 51 -5.19 0.48 3.24
CA CYS A 51 -6.36 -0.20 3.77
C CYS A 51 -6.62 -1.53 3.05
N GLU A 52 -6.37 -1.58 1.74
CA GLU A 52 -6.51 -2.80 0.93
C GLU A 52 -5.43 -2.84 -0.15
N LEU A 53 -4.82 -4.02 -0.33
CA LEU A 53 -3.99 -4.33 -1.48
C LEU A 53 -4.48 -5.64 -2.07
N ARG A 54 -5.14 -5.55 -3.23
CA ARG A 54 -5.74 -6.71 -3.90
C ARG A 54 -5.25 -6.83 -5.33
N ARG A 55 -5.06 -8.06 -5.80
CA ARG A 55 -4.78 -8.33 -7.21
C ARG A 55 -6.09 -8.60 -7.96
N LEU A 56 -6.30 -7.91 -9.07
CA LEU A 56 -7.52 -7.99 -9.89
C LEU A 56 -7.51 -9.16 -10.87
N THR A 57 -6.33 -9.55 -11.35
CA THR A 57 -6.21 -10.65 -12.33
C THR A 57 -5.88 -11.98 -11.65
N SER A 58 -6.46 -13.07 -12.15
CA SER A 58 -6.02 -14.43 -11.84
C SER A 58 -4.73 -14.76 -12.61
N GLY A 59 -3.75 -15.39 -11.95
CA GLY A 59 -2.47 -15.75 -12.56
C GLY A 59 -1.29 -15.65 -11.61
N GLN A 60 -0.12 -16.11 -12.05
CA GLN A 60 1.10 -16.02 -11.24
C GLN A 60 1.54 -14.55 -11.10
N PRO A 61 1.80 -14.07 -9.87
CA PRO A 61 2.31 -12.73 -9.65
C PRO A 61 3.71 -12.60 -10.26
N ARG A 62 3.93 -11.53 -11.03
CA ARG A 62 5.25 -11.21 -11.58
C ARG A 62 5.95 -10.19 -10.66
N PRO A 63 7.20 -10.39 -10.25
CA PRO A 63 7.92 -9.45 -9.40
C PRO A 63 7.93 -8.01 -9.94
N GLN A 64 8.02 -7.85 -11.27
CA GLN A 64 8.01 -6.53 -11.91
C GLN A 64 6.73 -5.74 -11.63
N GLN A 65 5.58 -6.41 -11.48
CA GLN A 65 4.31 -5.75 -11.16
C GLN A 65 4.35 -5.16 -9.75
N LEU A 66 4.92 -5.90 -8.79
CA LEU A 66 5.09 -5.42 -7.42
C LEU A 66 6.12 -4.29 -7.36
N PHE A 67 7.23 -4.40 -8.07
CA PHE A 67 8.24 -3.34 -8.14
C PHE A 67 7.70 -2.06 -8.77
N HIS A 68 6.82 -2.17 -9.77
CA HIS A 68 6.14 -1.02 -10.34
C HIS A 68 5.26 -0.30 -9.30
N LEU A 69 4.53 -1.06 -8.47
CA LEU A 69 3.77 -0.49 -7.35
C LEU A 69 4.67 0.16 -6.30
N LEU A 70 5.75 -0.50 -5.89
CA LEU A 70 6.71 0.06 -4.93
C LEU A 70 7.41 1.30 -5.49
N GLY A 71 7.69 1.34 -6.79
CA GLY A 71 8.22 2.50 -7.49
C GLY A 71 7.26 3.68 -7.49
N LEU A 72 5.96 3.44 -7.72
CA LEU A 72 4.92 4.47 -7.62
C LEU A 72 4.83 5.02 -6.18
N LEU A 73 4.72 4.13 -5.19
CA LEU A 73 4.68 4.52 -3.77
C LEU A 73 5.92 5.33 -3.38
N ARG A 74 7.11 4.88 -3.78
CA ARG A 74 8.34 5.65 -3.60
C ARG A 74 8.24 7.03 -4.25
N GLY A 75 7.72 7.12 -5.47
CA GLY A 75 7.52 8.38 -6.17
C GLY A 75 6.66 9.38 -5.38
N ILE A 76 5.59 8.90 -4.74
CA ILE A 76 4.76 9.70 -3.85
C ILE A 76 5.59 10.23 -2.67
N PHE A 77 6.30 9.37 -1.95
CA PHE A 77 7.09 9.78 -0.78
C PHE A 77 8.25 10.73 -1.13
N VAL A 78 8.84 10.60 -2.32
CA VAL A 78 9.86 11.55 -2.82
C VAL A 78 9.26 12.94 -3.08
N HIS A 79 8.03 13.01 -3.63
CA HIS A 79 7.39 14.29 -3.97
C HIS A 79 6.62 14.92 -2.80
N HIS A 80 6.26 14.12 -1.80
CA HIS A 80 5.52 14.55 -0.62
C HIS A 80 6.34 14.21 0.64
N PRO A 81 7.44 14.96 0.93
CA PRO A 81 8.35 14.68 2.03
C PRO A 81 7.72 14.84 3.43
N GLN A 82 6.51 15.39 3.50
CA GLN A 82 5.69 15.42 4.71
C GLN A 82 5.19 14.03 5.11
N LEU A 83 5.21 13.05 4.21
CA LEU A 83 4.86 11.67 4.55
C LEU A 83 6.01 11.00 5.31
N THR A 84 5.72 10.52 6.51
CA THR A 84 6.72 9.94 7.42
C THR A 84 6.84 8.43 7.27
N CYS A 85 5.73 7.73 7.02
CA CYS A 85 5.73 6.28 6.83
C CYS A 85 4.54 5.76 6.02
N LEU A 86 4.72 4.55 5.49
CA LEU A 86 3.71 3.71 4.89
C LEU A 86 3.30 2.63 5.90
N LYS A 87 2.02 2.57 6.23
CA LYS A 87 1.43 1.55 7.13
C LYS A 87 0.55 0.59 6.35
N MET A 88 0.61 -0.69 6.70
CA MET A 88 -0.27 -1.72 6.15
C MET A 88 -0.67 -2.70 7.25
N LEU A 89 -1.97 -2.97 7.36
CA LEU A 89 -2.50 -3.95 8.30
C LEU A 89 -2.09 -5.38 7.90
N ILE A 90 -1.66 -6.17 8.88
CA ILE A 90 -1.36 -7.59 8.73
C ILE A 90 -2.50 -8.40 9.32
N ILE A 91 -3.38 -8.87 8.46
CA ILE A 91 -4.30 -9.94 8.84
C ILE A 91 -3.52 -11.24 8.72
N THR A 92 -3.09 -11.79 9.85
CA THR A 92 -2.28 -13.03 9.93
C THR A 92 -3.14 -14.28 9.75
N ASP A 93 -4.41 -14.21 10.13
CA ASP A 93 -5.33 -15.36 10.13
C ASP A 93 -6.07 -15.47 8.79
N VAL A 94 -5.31 -15.73 7.74
CA VAL A 94 -5.87 -16.05 6.43
C VAL A 94 -6.04 -17.56 6.33
N LEU A 95 -7.29 -18.02 6.32
CA LEU A 95 -7.64 -19.45 6.23
C LEU A 95 -7.18 -20.10 4.91
N ASP A 96 -7.08 -19.32 3.83
CA ASP A 96 -6.58 -19.81 2.54
C ASP A 96 -5.05 -19.92 2.55
N GLU A 97 -4.53 -21.14 2.42
CA GLU A 97 -3.09 -21.43 2.48
C GLU A 97 -2.28 -20.70 1.40
N LYS A 98 -2.85 -20.54 0.21
CA LYS A 98 -2.16 -19.90 -0.92
C LYS A 98 -2.03 -18.40 -0.69
N GLN A 99 -3.09 -17.75 -0.22
CA GLN A 99 -3.07 -16.35 0.18
C GLN A 99 -2.14 -16.13 1.38
N SER A 100 -2.15 -17.04 2.37
CA SER A 100 -1.22 -17.02 3.50
C SER A 100 0.24 -17.08 3.05
N LEU A 101 0.59 -17.96 2.09
CA LEU A 101 1.94 -18.05 1.54
C LEU A 101 2.36 -16.77 0.80
N LEU A 102 1.48 -16.21 -0.05
CA LEU A 102 1.74 -14.96 -0.76
C LEU A 102 1.93 -13.80 0.21
N ARG A 103 1.14 -13.74 1.28
CA ARG A 103 1.27 -12.72 2.32
C ARG A 103 2.60 -12.84 3.04
N ARG A 104 3.03 -14.05 3.45
CA ARG A 104 4.36 -14.27 4.04
C ARG A 104 5.50 -13.82 3.12
N LYS A 105 5.38 -14.04 1.80
CA LYS A 105 6.37 -13.56 0.82
C LYS A 105 6.41 -12.03 0.77
N LEU A 106 5.25 -11.37 0.74
CA LEU A 106 5.17 -9.91 0.79
C LEU A 106 5.79 -9.36 2.08
N LEU A 107 5.45 -9.93 3.24
CA LEU A 107 6.02 -9.51 4.53
C LEU A 107 7.53 -9.65 4.53
N ARG A 108 8.10 -10.74 4.02
CA ARG A 108 9.56 -10.91 3.89
C ARG A 108 10.19 -9.82 3.02
N ILE A 109 9.56 -9.47 1.90
CA ILE A 109 10.03 -8.38 1.03
C ILE A 109 10.03 -7.06 1.81
N LEU A 110 8.95 -6.75 2.52
CA LEU A 110 8.82 -5.54 3.33
C LEU A 110 9.84 -5.52 4.48
N THR A 111 10.07 -6.64 5.17
CA THR A 111 11.12 -6.75 6.19
C THR A 111 12.50 -6.47 5.60
N VAL A 112 12.82 -7.07 4.44
CA VAL A 112 14.08 -6.79 3.74
C VAL A 112 14.17 -5.32 3.35
N MET A 113 13.05 -4.66 3.07
CA MET A 113 12.98 -3.22 2.79
C MET A 113 13.14 -2.34 4.03
N GLY A 114 13.20 -2.90 5.24
CA GLY A 114 13.33 -2.14 6.49
C GLY A 114 12.00 -1.90 7.21
N ALA A 115 10.93 -2.62 6.83
CA ALA A 115 9.66 -2.51 7.52
C ALA A 115 9.75 -3.13 8.93
N THR A 116 9.20 -2.42 9.91
CA THR A 116 9.02 -2.87 11.28
C THR A 116 7.60 -3.40 11.50
N PHE A 117 7.45 -4.22 12.52
CA PHE A 117 6.18 -4.82 12.92
C PHE A 117 5.79 -4.28 14.29
N SER A 118 4.62 -3.67 14.40
CA SER A 118 4.16 -3.07 15.66
C SER A 118 2.70 -3.43 15.92
N LEU A 119 2.39 -3.70 17.18
CA LEU A 119 1.01 -3.88 17.62
C LEU A 119 0.41 -2.49 17.85
N LEU A 120 -0.61 -2.12 17.08
CA LEU A 120 -1.35 -0.87 17.24
C LEU A 120 -2.84 -1.23 17.32
N ASP A 121 -3.51 -0.74 18.36
CA ASP A 121 -4.94 -0.98 18.62
C ASP A 121 -5.36 -2.46 18.63
N GLY A 122 -4.45 -3.34 19.08
CA GLY A 122 -4.68 -4.79 19.15
C GLY A 122 -4.38 -5.53 17.85
N ASP A 123 -4.08 -4.82 16.77
CA ASP A 123 -3.76 -5.38 15.46
C ASP A 123 -2.26 -5.34 15.15
N SER A 124 -1.79 -6.27 14.32
CA SER A 124 -0.42 -6.27 13.82
C SER A 124 -0.27 -5.39 12.58
N TRP A 125 0.59 -4.39 12.65
CA TRP A 125 0.86 -3.46 11.55
C TRP A 125 2.27 -3.63 10.99
N THR A 126 2.39 -3.56 9.67
CA THR A 126 3.68 -3.37 8.98
C THR A 126 3.88 -1.87 8.76
N ILE A 127 5.01 -1.34 9.22
CA ILE A 127 5.37 0.07 9.09
C ILE A 127 6.67 0.19 8.31
N LEU A 128 6.68 0.93 7.21
CA LEU A 128 7.86 1.21 6.42
C LEU A 128 8.10 2.73 6.41
N SER A 129 9.23 3.18 6.96
CA SER A 129 9.53 4.61 6.99
C SER A 129 9.80 5.19 5.59
N ALA A 130 9.55 6.49 5.44
CA ALA A 130 9.85 7.22 4.22
C ALA A 130 11.32 7.10 3.81
N GLU A 131 12.24 7.13 4.77
CA GLU A 131 13.67 6.94 4.54
C GLU A 131 13.96 5.60 3.84
N HIS A 132 13.47 4.50 4.43
CA HIS A 132 13.67 3.17 3.87
C HIS A 132 13.03 2.99 2.50
N LEU A 133 11.86 3.59 2.27
CA LEU A 133 11.16 3.53 0.99
C LEU A 133 11.87 4.35 -0.10
N THR A 134 12.43 5.51 0.24
CA THR A 134 13.04 6.45 -0.72
C THR A 134 14.47 6.06 -1.12
N GLN A 135 15.24 5.45 -0.22
CA GLN A 135 16.61 4.99 -0.47
C GLN A 135 16.72 3.80 -1.43
N ARG A 136 15.63 3.04 -1.61
CA ARG A 136 15.60 1.85 -2.48
C ARG A 136 15.44 2.23 -3.94
N ARG A 137 16.15 1.53 -4.84
CA ARG A 137 15.90 1.53 -6.28
C ARG A 137 15.17 0.23 -6.64
N PHE A 138 14.01 0.36 -7.28
CA PHE A 138 13.16 -0.74 -7.73
C PHE A 138 13.20 -0.89 -9.24
#